data_AF-A0A5C1H7T1-F1
#
_entry.id   AF-A0A5C1H7T1-F1
#
_cell.length_a   1.000
_cell.length_b   1.000
_cell.length_c   1.000
_cell.angle_alpha   90.00
_cell.angle_beta   90.00
_cell.angle_gamma   90.00
#
_symmetry.space_group_name_H-M   'P 1'
#
loop_
_entity.id
_entity.type
_entity.pdbx_description
1 polymer ?
#
loop_
_entity_poly.entity_id
_entity_poly.type
_entity_poly.pdbx_seq_one_letter_code
_entity_poly.pdbx_strand_id
1 'polypeptide(L)'
;MNVIRINLNYFFLIKKNFFILRTLVFLLIFFNLKIINNYILFKVIINFFKFLNYFFIIKFLFFFKNYIYLYNNIFNFLIFKNYLNLNFINRSKFKNNNLLVKTVKYKIIDIKKISKTSKNGKFKKFIVILVIGNYSGWFGIGIGKDLYLNEAFYKAYLKSFKNIYYLDIKKLEKCNKYNLIKYRKNKFLIKNIIKNYNIFAWNTLKFIFELWGFNNISLKLLGSKNKLNLIKTFIKKLWLQ
;
A
#
# COMPACT_ATOMS: atom_id res chain seq x y z
N MET A 1 -15.29 -20.07 23.16
CA MET A 1 -16.34 -21.09 22.93
C MET A 1 -17.50 -20.42 22.21
N ASN A 2 -18.00 -21.09 21.18
CA ASN A 2 -19.12 -20.69 20.31
C ASN A 2 -20.42 -20.47 21.10
N VAL A 3 -21.36 -19.67 20.57
CA VAL A 3 -22.72 -20.10 20.14
C VAL A 3 -23.44 -18.97 19.36
N ILE A 4 -23.62 -19.26 18.08
CA ILE A 4 -24.72 -19.04 17.11
C ILE A 4 -25.98 -18.23 17.51
N ARG A 5 -26.31 -17.25 16.62
CA ARG A 5 -27.62 -16.71 16.12
C ARG A 5 -28.94 -16.93 16.89
N ILE A 6 -29.73 -15.85 16.97
CA ILE A 6 -31.11 -15.74 16.42
C ILE A 6 -31.35 -14.27 15.96
N ASN A 7 -32.16 -14.14 14.91
CA ASN A 7 -32.39 -12.97 14.07
C ASN A 7 -33.37 -11.96 14.72
N LEU A 8 -32.86 -10.85 15.27
CA LEU A 8 -33.66 -9.73 15.83
C LEU A 8 -34.25 -8.78 14.76
N ASN A 9 -33.90 -8.98 13.49
CA ASN A 9 -34.27 -8.07 12.40
C ASN A 9 -35.77 -7.99 12.12
N TYR A 10 -36.57 -8.99 12.50
CA TYR A 10 -38.02 -8.96 12.22
C TYR A 10 -38.84 -8.19 13.27
N PHE A 11 -38.39 -8.12 14.53
CA PHE A 11 -39.20 -7.50 15.59
C PHE A 11 -39.12 -5.97 15.61
N PHE A 12 -37.99 -5.37 15.20
CA PHE A 12 -37.82 -3.92 15.21
C PHE A 12 -38.37 -3.20 13.96
N LEU A 13 -38.64 -3.94 12.88
CA LEU A 13 -39.16 -3.38 11.62
C LEU A 13 -40.60 -2.86 11.78
N ILE A 14 -41.41 -3.47 12.65
CA ILE A 14 -42.81 -3.09 12.89
C ILE A 14 -42.92 -1.85 13.80
N LYS A 15 -42.00 -1.66 14.77
CA LYS A 15 -42.03 -0.50 15.68
C LYS A 15 -41.59 0.81 15.04
N LYS A 16 -40.79 0.77 13.98
CA LYS A 16 -40.21 1.98 13.35
C LYS A 16 -41.21 2.79 12.52
N ASN A 17 -42.23 2.14 11.95
CA ASN A 17 -43.24 2.80 11.11
C ASN A 17 -44.31 3.54 11.91
N PHE A 18 -44.64 3.08 13.12
CA PHE A 18 -45.70 3.69 13.94
C PHE A 18 -45.32 5.09 14.47
N PHE A 19 -44.03 5.33 14.73
CA PHE A 19 -43.56 6.60 15.29
C PHE A 19 -43.57 7.73 14.24
N ILE A 20 -43.27 7.40 12.97
CA ILE A 20 -43.22 8.36 11.86
C ILE A 20 -44.63 8.82 11.47
N LEU A 21 -45.60 7.90 11.45
CA LEU A 21 -47.02 8.22 11.24
C LEU A 21 -47.57 9.14 12.33
N ARG A 22 -47.19 8.90 13.60
CA ARG A 22 -47.65 9.72 14.73
C ARG A 22 -47.06 11.13 14.69
N THR A 23 -45.81 11.29 14.25
CA THR A 23 -45.19 12.62 14.08
C THR A 23 -45.78 13.42 12.93
N LEU A 24 -46.16 12.77 11.83
CA LEU A 24 -46.79 13.45 10.68
C LEU A 24 -48.21 13.93 10.98
N VAL A 25 -49.03 13.09 11.63
CA VAL A 25 -50.39 13.48 12.06
C VAL A 25 -50.35 14.64 13.06
N PHE A 26 -49.37 14.64 13.97
CA PHE A 26 -49.19 15.72 14.95
C PHE A 26 -48.82 17.06 14.29
N LEU A 27 -47.98 17.04 13.24
CA LEU A 27 -47.62 18.23 12.46
C LEU A 27 -48.80 18.80 11.65
N LEU A 28 -49.64 17.93 11.08
CA LEU A 28 -50.85 18.31 10.36
C LEU A 28 -51.90 18.96 11.26
N ILE A 29 -52.09 18.45 12.48
CA ILE A 29 -53.02 19.02 13.47
C ILE A 29 -52.50 20.38 13.99
N PHE A 30 -51.18 20.53 14.16
CA PHE A 30 -50.57 21.75 14.66
C PHE A 30 -50.61 22.91 13.66
N PHE A 31 -50.46 22.63 12.35
CA PHE A 31 -50.57 23.65 11.31
C PHE A 31 -52.00 24.17 11.08
N ASN A 32 -53.03 23.44 11.51
CA ASN A 32 -54.43 23.77 11.24
C ASN A 32 -55.23 24.35 12.42
N LEU A 33 -54.59 24.67 13.56
CA LEU A 33 -55.29 25.27 14.71
C LEU A 33 -54.73 26.63 15.05
N LYS A 34 -55.20 27.63 14.29
CA LYS A 34 -55.11 29.05 14.62
C LYS A 34 -56.12 29.39 15.72
N ILE A 35 -55.91 28.90 16.94
CA ILE A 35 -56.65 29.29 18.15
C ILE A 35 -55.59 29.31 19.25
N ILE A 36 -55.44 30.39 20.01
CA ILE A 36 -55.92 30.41 21.39
C ILE A 36 -55.93 31.87 21.85
N ASN A 37 -57.14 32.43 21.96
CA ASN A 37 -57.39 33.62 22.78
C ASN A 37 -57.57 33.25 24.27
N ASN A 38 -57.08 32.09 24.72
CA ASN A 38 -57.18 31.63 26.11
C ASN A 38 -55.79 31.39 26.73
N TYR A 39 -55.19 32.48 27.22
CA TYR A 39 -53.86 32.52 27.85
C TYR A 39 -53.70 31.57 29.06
N ILE A 40 -54.80 31.28 29.77
CA ILE A 40 -54.81 30.43 30.98
C ILE A 40 -54.55 28.96 30.62
N LEU A 41 -55.15 28.45 29.54
CA LEU A 41 -54.91 27.09 29.08
C LEU A 41 -53.46 26.94 28.57
N PHE A 42 -52.92 27.98 27.92
CA PHE A 42 -51.55 28.01 27.44
C PHE A 42 -50.52 27.92 28.58
N LYS A 43 -50.80 28.58 29.71
CA LYS A 43 -49.91 28.59 30.89
C LYS A 43 -49.85 27.22 31.58
N VAL A 44 -50.97 26.49 31.64
CA VAL A 44 -51.03 25.11 32.17
C VAL A 44 -50.27 24.14 31.26
N ILE A 45 -50.41 24.28 29.94
CA ILE A 45 -49.68 23.47 28.95
C ILE A 45 -48.17 23.71 29.03
N ILE A 46 -47.71 24.96 29.20
CA ILE A 46 -46.28 25.28 29.36
C ILE A 46 -45.68 24.61 30.60
N ASN A 47 -46.39 24.60 31.73
CA ASN A 47 -45.90 23.94 32.95
C ASN A 47 -45.86 22.41 32.81
N PHE A 48 -46.80 21.82 32.06
CA PHE A 48 -46.77 20.39 31.74
C PHE A 48 -45.59 20.02 30.81
N PHE A 49 -45.28 20.89 29.83
CA PHE A 49 -44.10 20.73 28.97
C PHE A 49 -42.76 20.90 29.71
N LYS A 50 -42.69 21.77 30.72
CA LYS A 50 -41.49 21.89 31.58
C LYS A 50 -41.18 20.59 32.33
N PHE A 51 -42.20 19.85 32.77
CA PHE A 51 -42.02 18.56 33.45
C PHE A 51 -41.64 17.43 32.48
N LEU A 52 -42.22 17.43 31.27
CA LEU A 52 -41.80 16.51 30.20
C LEU A 52 -40.34 16.73 29.79
N ASN A 53 -39.86 17.99 29.79
CA ASN A 53 -38.52 18.32 29.31
C ASN A 53 -37.42 17.57 30.06
N TYR A 54 -37.48 17.43 31.39
CA TYR A 54 -36.41 16.74 32.13
C TYR A 54 -36.34 15.23 31.81
N PHE A 55 -37.50 14.57 31.73
CA PHE A 55 -37.56 13.16 31.35
C PHE A 55 -37.17 12.96 29.88
N PHE A 56 -37.59 13.85 28.99
CA PHE A 56 -37.15 13.85 27.60
C PHE A 56 -35.66 14.08 27.49
N ILE A 57 -35.07 15.03 28.21
CA ILE A 57 -33.63 15.35 28.18
C ILE A 57 -32.79 14.16 28.64
N ILE A 58 -33.19 13.42 29.69
CA ILE A 58 -32.47 12.23 30.16
C ILE A 58 -32.57 11.10 29.12
N LYS A 59 -33.77 10.86 28.58
CA LYS A 59 -33.97 9.85 27.53
C LYS A 59 -33.26 10.23 26.24
N PHE A 60 -33.19 11.52 25.93
CA PHE A 60 -32.49 12.11 24.79
C PHE A 60 -30.98 11.99 24.97
N LEU A 61 -30.41 12.32 26.13
CA LEU A 61 -28.99 12.10 26.45
C LEU A 61 -28.61 10.62 26.31
N PHE A 62 -29.46 9.70 26.77
CA PHE A 62 -29.23 8.26 26.60
C PHE A 62 -29.33 7.82 25.13
N PHE A 63 -30.28 8.41 24.39
CA PHE A 63 -30.45 8.20 22.95
C PHE A 63 -29.23 8.71 22.17
N PHE A 64 -28.71 9.89 22.50
CA PHE A 64 -27.49 10.46 21.91
C PHE A 64 -26.25 9.65 22.25
N LYS A 65 -26.12 9.13 23.47
CA LYS A 65 -24.98 8.26 23.85
C LYS A 65 -24.97 6.96 23.04
N ASN A 66 -26.13 6.34 22.83
CA ASN A 66 -26.26 5.18 21.95
C ASN A 66 -26.07 5.53 20.47
N TYR A 67 -26.55 6.69 20.01
CA TYR A 67 -26.32 7.16 18.64
C TYR A 67 -24.85 7.48 18.39
N ILE A 68 -24.12 8.07 19.33
CA ILE A 68 -22.68 8.33 19.24
C ILE A 68 -21.91 7.01 19.18
N TYR A 69 -22.32 5.99 19.95
CA TYR A 69 -21.68 4.66 19.90
C TYR A 69 -21.97 3.94 18.58
N LEU A 70 -23.21 4.01 18.08
CA LEU A 70 -23.59 3.51 16.76
C LEU A 70 -22.88 4.26 15.64
N TYR A 71 -22.75 5.59 15.73
CA TYR A 71 -22.04 6.40 14.75
C TYR A 71 -20.55 6.08 14.76
N ASN A 72 -19.92 5.92 15.93
CA ASN A 72 -18.53 5.49 16.02
C ASN A 72 -18.32 4.07 15.49
N ASN A 73 -19.25 3.14 15.69
CA ASN A 73 -19.16 1.80 15.13
C ASN A 73 -19.42 1.76 13.62
N ILE A 74 -20.39 2.53 13.12
CA ILE A 74 -20.67 2.68 11.69
C ILE A 74 -19.52 3.43 11.00
N PHE A 75 -18.93 4.43 11.66
CA PHE A 75 -17.79 5.20 11.17
C PHE A 75 -16.52 4.33 11.18
N ASN A 76 -16.26 3.54 12.22
CA ASN A 76 -15.17 2.56 12.23
C ASN A 76 -15.41 1.45 11.20
N PHE A 77 -16.64 1.00 10.99
CA PHE A 77 -16.98 0.04 9.94
C PHE A 77 -16.86 0.65 8.54
N LEU A 78 -17.22 1.92 8.36
CA LEU A 78 -17.06 2.66 7.10
C LEU A 78 -15.59 2.97 6.83
N ILE A 79 -14.79 3.32 7.83
CA ILE A 79 -13.34 3.46 7.73
C ILE A 79 -12.72 2.11 7.38
N PHE A 80 -13.12 1.03 8.05
CA PHE A 80 -12.62 -0.32 7.77
C PHE A 80 -13.04 -0.80 6.37
N LYS A 81 -14.27 -0.52 5.95
CA LYS A 81 -14.80 -0.80 4.62
C LYS A 81 -14.13 0.08 3.57
N ASN A 82 -13.82 1.35 3.86
CA ASN A 82 -13.02 2.22 2.99
C ASN A 82 -11.57 1.75 2.90
N TYR A 83 -10.95 1.30 3.99
CA TYR A 83 -9.62 0.68 3.96
C TYR A 83 -9.61 -0.60 3.12
N LEU A 84 -10.66 -1.43 3.22
CA LEU A 84 -10.82 -2.63 2.40
C LEU A 84 -11.17 -2.30 0.94
N ASN A 85 -12.02 -1.31 0.67
CA ASN A 85 -12.34 -0.85 -0.68
C ASN A 85 -11.16 -0.11 -1.33
N LEU A 86 -10.34 0.61 -0.58
CA LEU A 86 -9.08 1.16 -1.07
C LEU A 86 -8.14 0.03 -1.51
N ASN A 87 -8.10 -1.09 -0.77
CA ASN A 87 -7.33 -2.27 -1.17
C ASN A 87 -7.95 -3.05 -2.35
N PHE A 88 -9.27 -3.00 -2.55
CA PHE A 88 -9.97 -3.64 -3.68
C PHE A 88 -9.97 -2.78 -4.97
N ILE A 89 -10.12 -1.47 -4.86
CA ILE A 89 -10.00 -0.50 -5.97
C ILE A 89 -8.55 -0.41 -6.43
N ASN A 90 -7.57 -0.58 -5.54
CA ASN A 90 -6.18 -0.73 -5.93
C ASN A 90 -5.90 -2.04 -6.68
N ARG A 91 -6.75 -3.07 -6.60
CA ARG A 91 -6.62 -4.29 -7.43
C ARG A 91 -7.19 -4.12 -8.84
N SER A 92 -8.21 -3.27 -9.04
CA SER A 92 -8.79 -3.00 -10.37
C SER A 92 -8.07 -1.88 -11.13
N LYS A 93 -7.47 -0.89 -10.44
CA LYS A 93 -6.56 0.10 -11.05
C LYS A 93 -5.27 -0.49 -11.63
N PHE A 94 -4.92 -1.73 -11.29
CA PHE A 94 -3.76 -2.42 -11.88
C PHE A 94 -3.92 -2.73 -13.38
N LYS A 95 -5.13 -2.72 -13.94
CA LYS A 95 -5.36 -3.00 -15.37
C LYS A 95 -5.02 -1.83 -16.31
N ASN A 96 -4.97 -0.59 -15.81
CA ASN A 96 -4.66 0.60 -16.62
C ASN A 96 -3.22 1.11 -16.48
N ASN A 97 -2.34 0.39 -15.79
CA ASN A 97 -0.90 0.69 -15.74
C ASN A 97 -0.12 0.16 -16.95
N ASN A 98 -0.78 -0.42 -17.96
CA ASN A 98 -0.11 -1.04 -19.11
C ASN A 98 0.74 -0.06 -19.93
N LEU A 99 0.49 1.27 -19.86
CA LEU A 99 1.30 2.29 -20.52
C LEU A 99 2.60 2.62 -19.75
N LEU A 100 2.56 2.68 -18.42
CA LEU A 100 3.76 2.86 -17.58
C LEU A 100 4.58 1.58 -17.50
N VAL A 101 3.94 0.41 -17.51
CA VAL A 101 4.64 -0.90 -17.59
C VAL A 101 5.31 -1.09 -18.96
N LYS A 102 4.74 -0.52 -20.03
CA LYS A 102 5.34 -0.56 -21.39
C LYS A 102 6.70 0.14 -21.49
N THR A 103 7.01 1.09 -20.60
CA THR A 103 8.29 1.84 -20.64
C THR A 103 9.37 1.24 -19.74
N VAL A 104 9.01 0.40 -18.77
CA VAL A 104 9.96 -0.22 -17.85
C VAL A 104 10.58 -1.45 -18.49
N LYS A 105 11.88 -1.38 -18.78
CA LYS A 105 12.65 -2.52 -19.27
C LYS A 105 13.18 -3.35 -18.10
N TYR A 106 13.43 -4.63 -18.36
CA TYR A 106 14.04 -5.54 -17.39
C TYR A 106 15.27 -6.23 -17.99
N LYS A 107 16.24 -6.56 -17.14
CA LYS A 107 17.38 -7.40 -17.48
C LYS A 107 17.59 -8.46 -16.40
N ILE A 108 17.75 -9.70 -16.82
CA ILE A 108 17.98 -10.82 -15.92
C ILE A 108 19.48 -10.89 -15.62
N ILE A 109 19.85 -10.81 -14.34
CA ILE A 109 21.25 -10.91 -13.90
C ILE A 109 21.68 -12.37 -13.77
N ASP A 110 20.79 -13.19 -13.21
CA ASP A 110 21.09 -14.58 -12.93
C ASP A 110 19.84 -15.42 -12.80
N ILE A 111 19.96 -16.66 -13.27
CA ILE A 111 18.97 -17.71 -13.07
C ILE A 111 19.73 -18.89 -12.46
N LYS A 112 19.30 -19.34 -11.28
CA LYS A 112 19.89 -20.49 -10.59
C LYS A 112 18.83 -21.52 -10.31
N LYS A 113 19.12 -22.79 -10.61
CA LYS A 113 18.37 -23.92 -10.05
C LYS A 113 19.05 -24.34 -8.76
N ILE A 114 18.36 -24.16 -7.63
CA ILE A 114 18.84 -24.56 -6.31
C ILE A 114 18.03 -25.74 -5.79
N SER A 115 18.60 -26.51 -4.86
CA SER A 115 17.92 -27.63 -4.23
C SER A 115 18.05 -27.59 -2.71
N LYS A 116 16.97 -27.95 -2.01
CA LYS A 116 16.99 -28.28 -0.58
C LYS A 116 16.88 -29.80 -0.44
N THR A 117 17.81 -30.41 0.29
CA THR A 117 17.76 -31.83 0.67
C THR A 117 16.86 -32.03 1.89
N SER A 118 16.10 -33.11 1.88
CA SER A 118 15.23 -33.56 2.96
C SER A 118 15.25 -35.10 3.02
N LYS A 119 14.63 -35.70 4.05
CA LYS A 119 14.50 -37.16 4.15
C LYS A 119 13.78 -37.76 2.93
N ASN A 120 12.84 -37.02 2.33
CA ASN A 120 12.09 -37.42 1.14
C ASN A 120 12.80 -37.07 -0.20
N GLY A 121 14.09 -36.72 -0.16
CA GLY A 121 14.88 -36.38 -1.34
C GLY A 121 15.13 -34.89 -1.55
N LYS A 122 15.46 -34.52 -2.80
CA LYS A 122 15.93 -33.18 -3.20
C LYS A 122 14.81 -32.33 -3.83
N PHE A 123 14.33 -31.33 -3.11
CA PHE A 123 13.37 -30.35 -3.62
C PHE A 123 14.08 -29.24 -4.40
N LYS A 124 13.87 -29.19 -5.72
CA LYS A 124 14.47 -28.19 -6.62
C LYS A 124 13.57 -26.95 -6.75
N LYS A 125 14.17 -25.77 -6.79
CA LYS A 125 13.51 -24.47 -7.03
C LYS A 125 14.39 -23.59 -7.91
N PHE A 126 13.79 -22.74 -8.72
CA PHE A 126 14.50 -21.68 -9.43
C PHE A 126 14.59 -20.43 -8.56
N ILE A 127 15.73 -19.76 -8.63
CA ILE A 127 15.93 -18.38 -8.16
C ILE A 127 16.23 -17.53 -9.38
N VAL A 128 15.51 -16.42 -9.51
CA VAL A 128 15.75 -15.41 -10.54
C VAL A 128 16.14 -14.11 -9.86
N ILE A 129 17.22 -13.50 -10.32
CA ILE A 129 17.66 -12.17 -9.94
C ILE A 129 17.55 -11.28 -11.17
N LEU A 130 16.83 -10.19 -11.08
CA LEU A 130 16.63 -9.26 -12.19
C LEU A 130 16.69 -7.82 -11.72
N VAL A 131 16.92 -6.93 -12.69
CA VAL A 131 16.88 -5.48 -12.54
C VAL A 131 15.80 -4.94 -13.47
N ILE A 132 15.12 -3.89 -13.03
CA ILE A 132 14.19 -3.09 -13.83
C ILE A 132 14.67 -1.65 -13.90
N GLY A 133 14.29 -0.92 -14.93
CA GLY A 133 14.53 0.52 -15.06
C GLY A 133 14.09 1.05 -16.41
N ASN A 134 14.16 2.37 -16.57
CA ASN A 134 13.71 3.09 -17.75
C ASN A 134 14.77 4.07 -18.30
N TYR A 135 16.05 3.88 -17.94
CA TYR A 135 17.18 4.75 -18.32
C TYR A 135 17.08 6.19 -17.82
N SER A 136 16.16 6.50 -16.90
CA SER A 136 15.88 7.88 -16.45
C SER A 136 16.41 8.20 -15.06
N GLY A 137 17.47 7.54 -14.59
CA GLY A 137 18.06 7.83 -13.29
C GLY A 137 17.57 6.95 -12.12
N TRP A 138 16.72 5.96 -12.38
CA TRP A 138 16.35 4.96 -11.38
C TRP A 138 16.47 3.52 -11.91
N PHE A 139 16.63 2.58 -10.98
CA PHE A 139 16.55 1.16 -11.24
C PHE A 139 15.97 0.43 -10.02
N GLY A 140 15.40 -0.75 -10.20
CA GLY A 140 14.90 -1.59 -9.11
C GLY A 140 15.46 -3.00 -9.18
N ILE A 141 15.65 -3.66 -8.04
CA ILE A 141 16.24 -5.02 -7.99
C ILE A 141 15.30 -6.01 -7.32
N GLY A 142 15.09 -7.13 -8.00
CA GLY A 142 14.15 -8.16 -7.61
C GLY A 142 14.81 -9.53 -7.45
N ILE A 143 14.37 -10.27 -6.43
CA ILE A 143 14.76 -11.67 -6.23
C ILE A 143 13.52 -12.52 -6.02
N GLY A 144 13.26 -13.40 -6.98
CA GLY A 144 12.15 -14.34 -6.95
C GLY A 144 12.65 -15.76 -6.78
N LYS A 145 11.86 -16.59 -6.10
CA LYS A 145 12.16 -18.00 -5.90
C LYS A 145 10.87 -18.79 -6.02
N ASP A 146 10.86 -19.79 -6.89
CA ASP A 146 9.71 -20.67 -7.06
C ASP A 146 10.05 -22.05 -7.63
N LEU A 147 9.05 -22.92 -7.73
CA LEU A 147 9.16 -24.22 -8.41
C LEU A 147 9.30 -24.06 -9.92
N TYR A 148 8.50 -23.17 -10.52
CA TYR A 148 8.54 -22.86 -11.95
C TYR A 148 9.34 -21.58 -12.23
N LEU A 149 10.05 -21.54 -13.36
CA LEU A 149 10.90 -20.41 -13.72
C LEU A 149 10.07 -19.14 -13.95
N ASN A 150 8.95 -19.24 -14.66
CA ASN A 150 8.09 -18.10 -14.98
C ASN A 150 7.52 -17.46 -13.72
N GLU A 151 7.05 -18.26 -12.76
CA GLU A 151 6.55 -17.76 -11.48
C GLU A 151 7.66 -17.10 -10.64
N ALA A 152 8.86 -17.70 -10.64
CA ALA A 152 10.02 -17.09 -10.01
C ALA A 152 10.37 -15.74 -10.64
N PHE A 153 10.29 -15.62 -11.97
CA PHE A 153 10.46 -14.36 -12.69
C PHE A 153 9.41 -13.33 -12.29
N TYR A 154 8.11 -13.67 -12.30
CA TYR A 154 7.04 -12.77 -11.87
C TYR A 154 7.21 -12.30 -10.43
N LYS A 155 7.58 -13.21 -9.51
CA LYS A 155 7.87 -12.87 -8.11
C LYS A 155 9.08 -11.94 -7.99
N ALA A 156 10.09 -12.10 -8.83
CA ALA A 156 11.24 -11.21 -8.88
C ALA A 156 10.83 -9.82 -9.40
N TYR A 157 10.05 -9.77 -10.48
CA TYR A 157 9.56 -8.55 -11.12
C TYR A 157 8.68 -7.72 -10.17
N LEU A 158 7.74 -8.35 -9.45
CA LEU A 158 6.92 -7.65 -8.46
C LEU A 158 7.75 -7.11 -7.29
N LYS A 159 8.80 -7.82 -6.87
CA LYS A 159 9.69 -7.36 -5.79
C LYS A 159 10.60 -6.23 -6.24
N SER A 160 10.99 -6.15 -7.51
CA SER A 160 11.86 -5.08 -7.98
C SER A 160 11.17 -3.71 -7.93
N PHE A 161 9.85 -3.64 -8.14
CA PHE A 161 9.09 -2.40 -7.94
C PHE A 161 9.01 -1.97 -6.47
N LYS A 162 9.15 -2.89 -5.53
CA LYS A 162 9.20 -2.56 -4.10
C LYS A 162 10.58 -2.05 -3.67
N ASN A 163 11.63 -2.40 -4.41
CA ASN A 163 13.03 -2.10 -4.11
C ASN A 163 13.62 -1.20 -5.21
N ILE A 164 13.08 0.01 -5.34
CA ILE A 164 13.55 1.01 -6.29
C ILE A 164 14.65 1.84 -5.65
N TYR A 165 15.68 2.12 -6.43
CA TYR A 165 16.81 2.97 -6.08
C TYR A 165 16.92 4.09 -7.11
N TYR A 166 16.96 5.32 -6.62
CA TYR A 166 17.28 6.51 -7.39
C TYR A 166 18.69 6.98 -7.01
N LEU A 167 19.47 7.38 -8.01
CA LEU A 167 20.82 7.88 -7.79
C LEU A 167 21.09 9.02 -8.77
N ASP A 168 21.73 10.08 -8.29
CA ASP A 168 22.06 11.25 -9.09
C ASP A 168 23.23 10.96 -10.04
N ILE A 169 22.95 10.98 -11.35
CA ILE A 169 23.94 10.79 -12.43
C ILE A 169 25.11 11.77 -12.28
N LYS A 170 24.82 13.03 -11.91
CA LYS A 170 25.81 14.09 -11.73
C LYS A 170 26.85 13.78 -10.64
N LYS A 171 26.49 13.02 -9.59
CA LYS A 171 27.43 12.65 -8.52
C LYS A 171 28.45 11.63 -9.02
N LEU A 172 28.02 10.69 -9.86
CA LEU A 172 28.92 9.73 -10.50
C LEU A 172 29.82 10.37 -11.55
N GLU A 173 29.32 11.32 -12.33
CA GLU A 173 30.13 12.01 -13.34
C GLU A 173 31.33 12.74 -12.72
N LYS A 174 31.19 13.26 -11.51
CA LYS A 174 32.28 13.91 -10.75
C LYS A 174 33.34 12.90 -10.26
N CYS A 175 33.03 11.59 -10.24
CA CYS A 175 33.95 10.56 -9.76
C CYS A 175 34.98 10.17 -10.84
N ASN A 176 35.99 11.01 -11.03
CA ASN A 176 37.05 10.80 -12.04
C ASN A 176 38.21 9.90 -11.56
N LYS A 177 38.33 9.69 -10.24
CA LYS A 177 39.36 8.83 -9.63
C LYS A 177 38.82 7.41 -9.42
N TYR A 178 39.73 6.44 -9.36
CA TYR A 178 39.38 5.07 -9.00
C TYR A 178 38.91 5.00 -7.55
N ASN A 179 37.61 4.88 -7.35
CA ASN A 179 37.03 4.73 -6.02
C ASN A 179 36.95 3.24 -5.66
N LEU A 180 37.71 2.87 -4.62
CA LEU A 180 37.72 1.51 -4.11
C LEU A 180 36.53 1.29 -3.17
N ILE A 181 35.51 0.62 -3.69
CA ILE A 181 34.30 0.29 -2.95
C ILE A 181 34.43 -1.13 -2.41
N LYS A 182 34.29 -1.28 -1.09
CA LYS A 182 34.43 -2.55 -0.38
C LYS A 182 33.18 -2.83 0.45
N TYR A 183 32.71 -4.06 0.40
CA TYR A 183 31.73 -4.58 1.37
C TYR A 183 31.92 -6.08 1.53
N ARG A 184 32.15 -6.54 2.77
CA ARG A 184 32.58 -7.91 3.09
C ARG A 184 33.82 -8.28 2.26
N LYS A 185 33.82 -9.46 1.62
CA LYS A 185 34.91 -9.94 0.74
C LYS A 185 34.83 -9.41 -0.70
N ASN A 186 33.79 -8.64 -1.05
CA ASN A 186 33.62 -8.05 -2.37
C ASN A 186 34.30 -6.67 -2.40
N LYS A 187 35.16 -6.47 -3.40
CA LYS A 187 35.82 -5.18 -3.66
C LYS A 187 35.64 -4.86 -5.15
N PHE A 188 35.39 -3.62 -5.50
CA PHE A 188 35.46 -3.20 -6.90
C PHE A 188 35.95 -1.75 -7.00
N LEU A 189 36.62 -1.49 -8.11
CA LEU A 189 37.12 -0.16 -8.49
C LEU A 189 36.18 0.39 -9.54
N ILE A 190 35.66 1.60 -9.32
CA ILE A 190 34.87 2.34 -10.30
C ILE A 190 35.65 3.57 -10.73
N LYS A 191 35.64 3.85 -12.03
CA LYS A 191 36.12 5.09 -12.61
C LYS A 191 35.21 5.53 -13.75
N ASN A 192 34.86 6.81 -13.77
CA ASN A 192 34.18 7.44 -14.90
C ASN A 192 35.10 7.49 -16.13
N ILE A 193 34.56 7.20 -17.30
CA ILE A 193 35.27 7.26 -18.59
C ILE A 193 34.82 8.53 -19.32
N ILE A 194 35.64 8.99 -20.28
CA ILE A 194 35.30 10.06 -21.22
C ILE A 194 33.96 9.75 -21.91
N LYS A 195 33.18 10.80 -22.17
CA LYS A 195 31.89 10.70 -22.88
C LYS A 195 32.11 10.06 -24.25
N ASN A 196 31.23 9.11 -24.63
CA ASN A 196 31.24 8.29 -25.86
C ASN A 196 31.86 6.89 -25.77
N TYR A 197 32.34 6.47 -24.59
CA TYR A 197 32.67 5.07 -24.34
C TYR A 197 31.48 4.28 -23.83
N ASN A 198 31.43 2.99 -24.18
CA ASN A 198 30.45 2.05 -23.64
C ASN A 198 30.80 1.61 -22.21
N ILE A 199 29.85 0.95 -21.55
CA ILE A 199 30.01 0.44 -20.19
C ILE A 199 30.96 -0.76 -20.19
N PHE A 200 32.15 -0.59 -19.60
CA PHE A 200 33.11 -1.66 -19.31
C PHE A 200 32.98 -2.11 -17.86
N ALA A 201 31.99 -2.94 -17.58
CA ALA A 201 31.73 -3.45 -16.24
C ALA A 201 31.39 -4.94 -16.24
N TRP A 202 31.54 -5.57 -15.07
CA TRP A 202 31.04 -6.92 -14.85
C TRP A 202 29.53 -7.00 -15.11
N ASN A 203 29.06 -8.03 -15.80
CA ASN A 203 27.69 -8.12 -16.34
C ASN A 203 26.59 -7.74 -15.32
N THR A 204 26.76 -8.10 -14.05
CA THR A 204 25.78 -7.77 -13.01
C THR A 204 25.63 -6.28 -12.76
N LEU A 205 26.74 -5.53 -12.71
CA LEU A 205 26.70 -4.08 -12.53
C LEU A 205 26.46 -3.38 -13.85
N LYS A 206 26.95 -3.95 -14.97
CA LYS A 206 26.65 -3.45 -16.31
C LYS A 206 25.15 -3.32 -16.53
N PHE A 207 24.37 -4.36 -16.23
CA PHE A 207 22.90 -4.29 -16.36
C PHE A 207 22.25 -3.23 -15.47
N ILE A 208 22.82 -2.99 -14.29
CA ILE A 208 22.35 -1.94 -13.37
C ILE A 208 22.63 -0.56 -13.98
N PHE A 209 23.86 -0.28 -14.40
CA PHE A 209 24.22 0.99 -15.02
C PHE A 209 23.46 1.26 -16.31
N GLU A 210 23.29 0.24 -17.15
CA GLU A 210 22.49 0.34 -18.37
C GLU A 210 21.06 0.76 -18.05
N LEU A 211 20.34 0.04 -17.19
CA LEU A 211 18.93 0.36 -16.89
C LEU A 211 18.77 1.65 -16.09
N TRP A 212 19.80 2.05 -15.36
CA TRP A 212 19.86 3.33 -14.69
C TRP A 212 20.02 4.50 -15.68
N GLY A 213 20.69 4.27 -16.81
CA GLY A 213 20.95 5.28 -17.86
C GLY A 213 22.36 5.88 -17.82
N PHE A 214 23.31 5.22 -17.12
CA PHE A 214 24.69 5.67 -17.05
C PHE A 214 25.59 4.82 -17.96
N ASN A 215 26.11 5.42 -19.05
CA ASN A 215 26.84 4.66 -20.06
C ASN A 215 28.38 4.73 -19.95
N ASN A 216 28.94 5.75 -19.29
CA ASN A 216 30.38 6.03 -19.38
C ASN A 216 31.18 5.50 -18.17
N ILE A 217 31.05 4.22 -17.80
CA ILE A 217 31.73 3.67 -16.59
C ILE A 217 32.69 2.53 -16.93
N SER A 218 33.86 2.58 -16.28
CA SER A 218 34.80 1.46 -16.18
C SER A 218 34.74 0.88 -14.77
N LEU A 219 34.65 -0.45 -14.68
CA LEU A 219 34.56 -1.16 -13.42
C LEU A 219 35.40 -2.42 -13.43
N LYS A 220 36.33 -2.50 -12.48
CA LYS A 220 37.14 -3.70 -12.23
C LYS A 220 36.73 -4.34 -10.92
N LEU A 221 36.28 -5.59 -10.98
CA LEU A 221 35.96 -6.37 -9.79
C LEU A 221 37.22 -7.02 -9.22
N LEU A 222 37.35 -6.98 -7.89
CA LEU A 222 38.44 -7.56 -7.12
C LEU A 222 37.86 -8.46 -6.01
N GLY A 223 38.40 -9.67 -5.89
CA GLY A 223 37.93 -10.64 -4.88
C GLY A 223 36.69 -11.41 -5.33
N SER A 224 35.68 -11.54 -4.45
CA SER A 224 34.62 -12.52 -4.65
C SER A 224 33.61 -12.14 -5.75
N LYS A 225 33.30 -13.10 -6.63
CA LYS A 225 32.41 -12.95 -7.79
C LYS A 225 30.92 -13.23 -7.48
N ASN A 226 30.53 -13.29 -6.19
CA ASN A 226 29.14 -13.56 -5.83
C ASN A 226 28.22 -12.38 -6.17
N LYS A 227 27.36 -12.57 -7.19
CA LYS A 227 26.44 -11.58 -7.76
C LYS A 227 25.58 -10.87 -6.71
N LEU A 228 25.00 -11.61 -5.75
CA LEU A 228 24.13 -11.02 -4.72
C LEU A 228 24.89 -10.09 -3.77
N ASN A 229 26.09 -10.49 -3.36
CA ASN A 229 26.91 -9.66 -2.49
C ASN A 229 27.41 -8.43 -3.24
N LEU A 230 27.78 -8.59 -4.51
CA LEU A 230 28.25 -7.53 -5.39
C LEU A 230 27.18 -6.43 -5.55
N ILE A 231 25.93 -6.83 -5.77
CA ILE A 231 24.77 -5.91 -5.79
C ILE A 231 24.59 -5.21 -4.44
N LYS A 232 24.67 -5.94 -3.33
CA LYS A 232 24.57 -5.35 -1.98
C LYS A 232 25.70 -4.37 -1.69
N THR A 233 26.92 -4.67 -2.12
CA THR A 233 28.09 -3.78 -2.01
C THR A 233 27.82 -2.48 -2.75
N PHE A 234 27.31 -2.57 -3.98
CA PHE A 234 26.96 -1.41 -4.80
C PHE A 234 25.89 -0.55 -4.14
N ILE A 235 24.75 -1.13 -3.76
CA ILE A 235 23.66 -0.40 -3.12
C ILE A 235 24.14 0.28 -1.84
N LYS A 236 24.84 -0.43 -0.95
CA LYS A 236 25.26 0.13 0.33
C LYS A 236 26.23 1.30 0.16
N LYS A 237 27.25 1.15 -0.67
CA LYS A 237 28.34 2.13 -0.68
C LYS A 237 28.03 3.35 -1.55
N LEU A 238 27.28 3.18 -2.64
CA LEU A 238 26.93 4.30 -3.51
C LEU A 238 25.82 5.20 -2.92
N TRP A 239 25.01 4.68 -2.00
CA TRP A 239 24.01 5.48 -1.27
C TRP A 239 24.57 6.20 -0.03
N LEU A 240 25.70 5.75 0.50
CA LEU A 240 26.35 6.34 1.67
C LEU A 240 27.32 7.48 1.30
N GLN A 241 27.42 7.86 0.02
CA GLN A 241 28.26 8.93 -0.50
C GLN A 241 27.39 10.06 -1.05
#